data_AF-A0AA97GJQ5-F1
#
_entry.id   AF-A0AA97GJQ5-F1
#
_cell.length_a   1.000
_cell.length_b   1.000
_cell.length_c   1.000
_cell.angle_alpha   90.00
_cell.angle_beta   90.00
_cell.angle_gamma   90.00
#
_symmetry.space_group_name_H-M   'P 1'
#
loop_
_entity.id
_entity.type
_entity.pdbx_description
1 polymer ?
#
loop_
_entity_poly.entity_id
_entity_poly.type
_entity_poly.pdbx_seq_one_letter_code
_entity_poly.pdbx_strand_id
1 'polypeptide(L)'
;MWKQHERIGELNTKNTELLVELIEQVKINEDYQERVQSLHKLDTKHTQELANAKIEIDKLRIAAERNPDRVYIKASCKKAEGTTAPSLDDAITARPTDTAIQNYWLLRERIAESEQMIKGLQDYIRTECLP
;
A
#
# COMPACT_ATOMS: atom_id res chain seq x y z
N MET A 1 52.32 -41.16 24.61
CA MET A 1 51.02 -41.71 24.17
C MET A 1 49.83 -41.10 24.90
N TRP A 2 49.78 -41.07 26.25
CA TRP A 2 48.61 -40.58 27.01
C TRP A 2 48.20 -39.11 26.72
N LYS A 3 49.17 -38.17 26.65
CA LYS A 3 48.93 -36.76 26.27
C LYS A 3 48.34 -36.54 24.87
N GLN A 4 48.45 -37.52 23.97
CA GLN A 4 47.82 -37.42 22.65
C GLN A 4 46.38 -37.92 22.71
N HIS A 5 46.12 -38.98 23.46
CA HIS A 5 44.77 -39.50 23.67
C HIS A 5 43.85 -38.46 24.33
N GLU A 6 44.33 -37.77 25.37
CA GLU A 6 43.59 -36.71 26.07
C GLU A 6 43.23 -35.55 25.13
N ARG A 7 44.20 -35.05 24.34
CA ARG A 7 43.95 -34.02 23.32
C ARG A 7 42.94 -34.44 22.27
N ILE A 8 42.97 -35.70 21.82
CA ILE A 8 41.98 -36.22 20.87
C ILE A 8 40.58 -36.23 21.51
N GLY A 9 40.48 -36.61 22.78
CA GLY A 9 39.23 -36.53 23.54
C GLY A 9 38.68 -35.10 23.60
N GLU A 10 39.50 -34.13 23.99
CA GLU A 10 39.13 -32.72 24.04
C GLU A 10 38.68 -32.17 22.67
N LEU A 11 39.41 -32.51 21.60
CA LEU A 11 39.06 -32.13 20.24
C LEU A 11 37.71 -32.71 19.80
N ASN A 12 37.44 -33.97 20.15
CA ASN A 12 36.15 -34.59 19.85
C ASN A 12 35.01 -33.90 20.59
N THR A 13 35.19 -33.58 21.88
CA THR A 13 34.18 -32.84 22.66
C THR A 13 33.92 -31.45 22.06
N LYS A 14 34.97 -30.69 21.75
CA LYS A 14 34.83 -29.37 21.11
C LYS A 14 34.14 -29.47 19.74
N ASN A 15 34.48 -30.48 18.94
CA ASN A 15 33.82 -30.69 17.66
C ASN A 15 32.33 -31.01 17.83
N THR A 16 31.95 -31.80 18.85
CA THR A 16 30.52 -32.06 19.12
C THR A 16 29.78 -30.81 19.60
N GLU A 17 30.40 -29.96 20.41
CA GLU A 17 29.82 -28.69 20.86
C GLU A 17 29.62 -27.73 19.67
N LEU A 18 30.65 -27.58 18.83
CA LEU A 18 30.57 -26.75 17.61
C LEU A 18 29.49 -27.24 16.64
N LEU A 19 29.27 -28.55 16.54
CA LEU A 19 28.19 -29.09 15.71
C LEU A 19 26.80 -28.72 16.26
N VAL A 20 26.61 -28.75 17.58
CA VAL A 20 25.36 -28.33 18.21
C VAL A 20 25.11 -26.84 17.97
N GLU A 21 26.13 -26.00 18.18
CA GLU A 21 26.04 -24.56 17.93
C GLU A 21 25.74 -24.24 16.46
N LEU A 22 26.37 -24.97 15.52
CA LEU A 22 26.10 -24.83 14.10
C LEU A 22 24.65 -25.19 13.76
N ILE A 23 24.12 -26.28 14.31
CA ILE A 23 22.73 -26.70 14.08
C ILE A 23 21.75 -25.65 14.62
N GLU A 24 22.03 -25.09 15.80
CA GLU A 24 21.21 -24.03 16.37
C GLU A 24 21.21 -22.76 15.50
N GLN A 25 22.38 -22.37 14.99
CA GLN A 25 22.50 -21.25 14.04
C GLN A 25 21.76 -21.51 12.72
N VAL A 26 21.83 -22.74 12.20
CA VAL A 26 21.06 -23.12 10.99
C VAL A 26 19.57 -22.95 11.24
N LYS A 27 19.05 -23.42 12.37
CA LYS A 27 17.64 -23.30 12.72
C LYS A 27 17.19 -21.84 12.86
N ILE A 28 18.01 -21.00 13.49
CA ILE A 28 17.76 -19.55 13.61
C ILE A 28 17.70 -18.91 12.21
N ASN A 29 18.63 -19.27 11.32
CA ASN A 29 18.64 -18.74 9.96
C ASN A 29 17.43 -19.19 9.14
N GLU A 30 16.96 -20.43 9.30
CA GLU A 30 15.74 -20.92 8.66
C GLU A 30 14.51 -20.11 9.10
N ASP A 31 14.34 -19.89 10.41
CA ASP A 31 13.24 -19.06 10.95
C ASP A 31 13.30 -17.62 10.41
N TYR A 32 14.48 -17.01 10.38
CA TYR A 32 14.66 -15.67 9.79
C TYR A 32 14.31 -15.63 8.30
N GLN A 33 14.65 -16.68 7.53
CA GLN A 33 14.31 -16.75 6.12
C GLN A 33 12.81 -16.84 5.89
N GLU A 34 12.11 -17.68 6.66
CA GLU A 34 10.66 -17.82 6.58
C GLU A 34 9.96 -16.49 6.89
N ARG A 35 10.42 -15.82 7.95
CA ARG A 35 9.92 -14.51 8.37
C ARG A 35 10.12 -13.44 7.28
N VAL A 36 11.33 -13.33 6.73
CA VAL A 36 11.61 -12.38 5.63
C VAL A 36 10.75 -12.66 4.40
N GLN A 37 10.54 -13.92 4.05
CA GLN A 37 9.66 -14.28 2.93
C GLN A 37 8.20 -13.91 3.19
N SER A 38 7.71 -14.10 4.42
CA SER A 38 6.36 -13.69 4.82
C SER A 38 6.18 -12.18 4.67
N LEU A 39 7.11 -11.39 5.20
CA LEU A 39 7.12 -9.93 5.09
C LEU A 39 7.17 -9.44 3.65
N HIS A 40 8.00 -10.07 2.81
CA HIS A 40 8.10 -9.73 1.39
C HIS A 40 6.79 -9.99 0.65
N LYS A 41 6.08 -11.09 0.96
CA LYS A 41 4.75 -11.36 0.38
C LYS A 41 3.75 -10.28 0.76
N LEU A 42 3.78 -9.82 2.01
CA LEU A 42 2.90 -8.76 2.48
C LEU A 42 3.17 -7.44 1.75
N ASP A 43 4.43 -7.05 1.66
CA ASP A 43 4.85 -5.84 0.96
C ASP A 43 4.46 -5.87 -0.53
N THR A 44 4.70 -7.00 -1.19
CA THR A 44 4.33 -7.22 -2.60
C THR A 44 2.82 -7.06 -2.79
N LYS A 45 2.00 -7.66 -1.90
CA LYS A 45 0.54 -7.60 -1.96
C LYS A 45 0.05 -6.15 -1.89
N HIS A 46 0.46 -5.40 -0.86
CA HIS A 46 -0.04 -4.03 -0.67
C HIS A 46 0.49 -3.05 -1.71
N THR A 47 1.72 -3.24 -2.18
CA THR A 47 2.27 -2.46 -3.31
C THR A 47 1.48 -2.70 -4.59
N GLN A 48 1.13 -3.96 -4.89
CA GLN A 48 0.32 -4.30 -6.06
C GLN A 48 -1.11 -3.75 -5.95
N GLU A 49 -1.74 -3.87 -4.79
CA GLU A 49 -3.08 -3.30 -4.56
C GLU A 49 -3.09 -1.77 -4.71
N LEU A 50 -2.05 -1.09 -4.22
CA LEU A 50 -1.89 0.34 -4.39
C LEU A 50 -1.71 0.73 -5.86
N ALA A 51 -0.86 0.01 -6.60
CA ALA A 51 -0.65 0.23 -8.03
C ALA A 51 -1.96 0.06 -8.81
N ASN A 52 -2.72 -1.00 -8.52
CA ASN A 52 -4.02 -1.24 -9.14
C ASN A 52 -5.02 -0.11 -8.84
N ALA A 53 -5.07 0.36 -7.59
CA ALA A 53 -5.95 1.48 -7.19
C ALA A 53 -5.58 2.78 -7.93
N LYS A 54 -4.29 3.09 -8.06
CA LYS A 54 -3.81 4.25 -8.82
C LYS A 54 -4.19 4.17 -10.30
N ILE A 55 -4.07 2.99 -10.91
CA ILE A 55 -4.49 2.75 -12.30
C ILE A 55 -5.99 3.01 -12.48
N GLU A 56 -6.83 2.50 -11.56
CA GLU A 56 -8.27 2.71 -11.65
C GLU A 56 -8.65 4.18 -11.44
N ILE A 57 -7.97 4.88 -10.53
CA ILE A 57 -8.15 6.33 -10.33
C ILE A 57 -7.81 7.10 -11.62
N ASP A 58 -6.69 6.80 -12.27
CA ASP A 58 -6.29 7.46 -13.51
C ASP A 58 -7.27 7.18 -14.65
N LYS A 59 -7.74 5.93 -14.77
CA LYS A 59 -8.78 5.56 -15.73
C LYS A 59 -10.07 6.35 -15.49
N LEU A 60 -10.52 6.48 -14.24
CA LEU A 60 -11.71 7.27 -13.89
C LEU A 60 -11.51 8.76 -14.18
N ARG A 61 -10.30 9.29 -13.95
CA ARG A 61 -9.93 10.67 -14.29
C ARG A 61 -10.06 10.93 -15.78
N ILE A 62 -9.47 10.07 -16.60
CA ILE A 62 -9.54 10.17 -18.07
C ILE A 62 -11.00 10.06 -18.56
N ALA A 63 -11.78 9.13 -17.99
CA ALA A 63 -13.19 8.97 -18.33
C ALA A 63 -14.01 10.23 -18.01
N ALA A 64 -13.81 10.81 -16.81
CA ALA A 64 -14.49 12.03 -16.39
C ALA A 64 -14.14 13.25 -17.27
N GLU A 65 -12.90 13.32 -17.78
CA GLU A 65 -12.46 14.38 -18.70
C GLU A 65 -13.03 14.23 -20.12
N ARG A 66 -13.10 13.00 -20.65
CA ARG A 66 -13.42 12.74 -22.07
C ARG A 66 -14.90 12.50 -22.38
N ASN A 67 -15.64 11.91 -21.45
CA ASN A 67 -17.06 11.63 -21.60
C ASN A 67 -17.68 11.53 -20.21
N PRO A 68 -18.11 12.65 -19.60
CA PRO A 68 -18.87 12.54 -18.37
C PRO A 68 -20.17 11.85 -18.73
N ASP A 69 -20.37 10.61 -18.25
CA ASP A 69 -21.72 10.09 -18.08
C ASP A 69 -22.46 11.13 -17.23
N ARG A 70 -23.26 11.95 -17.92
CA ARG A 70 -23.80 13.16 -17.31
C ARG A 70 -24.91 12.75 -16.36
N VAL A 71 -24.66 12.93 -15.07
CA VAL A 71 -25.73 12.89 -14.08
C VAL A 71 -26.47 14.22 -14.15
N TYR A 72 -27.72 14.18 -14.62
CA TYR A 72 -28.59 15.35 -14.61
C TYR A 72 -29.03 15.63 -13.17
N ILE A 73 -28.55 16.75 -12.61
CA ILE A 73 -29.00 17.23 -11.30
C ILE A 73 -30.15 18.19 -11.52
N LYS A 74 -31.33 17.87 -10.95
CA LYS A 74 -32.46 18.79 -10.93
C LYS A 74 -32.18 19.93 -9.94
N ALA A 75 -31.55 21.00 -10.42
CA ALA A 75 -31.37 22.21 -9.63
C ALA A 75 -32.61 23.12 -9.75
N SER A 76 -33.14 23.58 -8.61
CA SER A 76 -34.12 24.66 -8.57
C SER A 76 -33.39 25.95 -8.20
N CYS A 77 -33.23 26.86 -9.16
CA CYS A 77 -32.71 28.19 -8.87
C CYS A 77 -33.88 29.10 -8.48
N LYS A 78 -33.78 29.82 -7.36
CA LYS A 78 -34.77 30.84 -7.00
C LYS A 78 -34.79 31.91 -8.10
N LYS A 79 -35.98 32.25 -8.59
CA LYS A 79 -36.17 33.32 -9.56
C LYS A 79 -35.78 34.65 -8.89
N ALA A 80 -34.89 35.42 -9.50
CA ALA A 80 -34.59 36.77 -9.03
C ALA A 80 -35.86 37.64 -9.13
N GLU A 81 -36.18 38.40 -8.09
CA GLU A 81 -37.25 39.40 -8.11
C GLU A 81 -36.73 40.64 -8.86
N GLY A 82 -37.07 40.80 -10.14
CA GLY A 82 -36.65 41.95 -10.96
C GLY A 82 -36.75 41.74 -12.48
N THR A 83 -36.50 42.82 -13.24
CA THR A 83 -36.55 42.87 -14.72
C THR A 83 -35.64 41.82 -15.36
N THR A 84 -36.14 41.17 -16.41
CA THR A 84 -35.44 40.15 -17.20
C THR A 84 -34.07 40.64 -17.65
N ALA A 85 -33.01 39.88 -17.33
CA ALA A 85 -31.66 40.18 -17.81
C ALA A 85 -31.63 40.11 -19.35
N PRO A 86 -30.91 41.03 -20.04
CA PRO A 86 -30.68 40.92 -21.48
C PRO A 86 -29.96 39.61 -21.79
N SER A 87 -30.15 39.10 -23.01
CA SER A 87 -29.63 37.83 -23.55
C SER A 87 -28.31 37.38 -22.90
N LEU A 88 -28.30 36.17 -22.34
CA LEU A 88 -27.10 35.55 -21.80
C LEU A 88 -26.13 35.25 -22.96
N ASP A 89 -24.88 35.67 -22.80
CA ASP A 89 -23.73 35.20 -23.58
C ASP A 89 -23.60 33.67 -23.40
N ASP A 90 -22.98 32.99 -24.37
CA ASP A 90 -22.69 31.54 -24.31
C ASP A 90 -21.61 31.29 -23.25
N ALA A 91 -22.03 31.36 -21.98
CA ALA A 91 -21.18 31.06 -20.86
C ALA A 91 -20.79 29.58 -20.88
N ILE A 92 -19.54 29.31 -20.51
CA ILE A 92 -19.03 27.96 -20.29
C ILE A 92 -19.99 27.21 -19.36
N THR A 93 -20.31 25.95 -19.69
CA THR A 93 -21.20 25.12 -18.86
C THR A 93 -20.72 25.12 -17.42
N ALA A 94 -21.65 25.27 -16.47
CA ALA A 94 -21.35 25.25 -15.05
C ALA A 94 -20.54 23.99 -14.69
N ARG A 95 -19.28 24.19 -14.29
CA ARG A 95 -18.36 23.12 -13.89
C ARG A 95 -17.51 23.55 -12.69
N PRO A 96 -16.98 22.62 -11.88
CA PRO A 96 -16.00 22.95 -10.85
C PRO A 96 -14.76 23.64 -11.45
N THR A 97 -14.06 24.42 -10.63
CA THR A 97 -12.79 25.04 -11.03
C THR A 97 -11.72 23.97 -11.28
N ASP A 98 -10.77 24.26 -12.16
CA ASP A 98 -9.69 23.31 -12.51
C ASP A 98 -8.90 22.88 -11.26
N THR A 99 -8.68 23.81 -10.33
CA THR A 99 -8.08 23.54 -9.03
C THR A 99 -8.91 22.56 -8.18
N ALA A 100 -10.24 22.70 -8.16
CA ALA A 100 -11.10 21.78 -7.43
C ALA A 100 -11.05 20.37 -8.03
N ILE A 101 -11.03 20.26 -9.36
CA ILE A 101 -10.90 18.98 -10.07
C ILE A 101 -9.56 18.31 -9.75
N GLN A 102 -8.46 19.06 -9.85
CA GLN A 102 -7.12 18.54 -9.54
C GLN A 102 -7.01 18.08 -8.08
N ASN A 103 -7.49 18.89 -7.13
CA ASN A 103 -7.44 18.56 -5.70
C ASN A 103 -8.27 17.33 -5.37
N TYR A 104 -9.41 17.14 -6.03
CA TYR A 104 -10.24 15.95 -5.86
C TYR A 104 -9.48 14.66 -6.26
N TRP A 105 -8.83 14.65 -7.42
CA TRP A 105 -8.07 13.48 -7.87
C TRP A 105 -6.85 13.21 -6.99
N LEU A 106 -6.12 14.26 -6.60
CA LEU A 106 -5.01 14.14 -5.65
C LEU A 106 -5.47 13.57 -4.31
N LEU A 107 -6.64 14.00 -3.81
CA LEU A 107 -7.22 13.46 -2.58
C LEU A 107 -7.53 11.96 -2.71
N ARG A 108 -8.10 11.53 -3.85
CA ARG A 108 -8.39 10.11 -4.12
C ARG A 108 -7.12 9.26 -4.12
N GLU A 109 -6.04 9.74 -4.72
CA GLU A 109 -4.73 9.05 -4.70
C GLU A 109 -4.19 8.93 -3.28
N ARG A 110 -4.18 10.01 -2.50
CA ARG A 110 -3.68 10.01 -1.11
C ARG A 110 -4.48 9.10 -0.19
N ILE A 111 -5.80 9.00 -0.41
CA ILE A 111 -6.65 8.06 0.32
C ILE A 111 -6.25 6.63 0.00
N ALA A 112 -6.07 6.28 -1.29
CA ALA A 112 -5.65 4.94 -1.68
C ALA A 112 -4.28 4.56 -1.10
N GLU A 113 -3.31 5.49 -1.11
CA GLU A 113 -2.00 5.31 -0.46
C GLU A 113 -2.14 5.06 1.03
N SER A 114 -2.86 5.93 1.74
CA SER A 114 -3.03 5.82 3.19
C SER A 114 -3.76 4.54 3.58
N GLU A 115 -4.78 4.15 2.82
CA GLU A 115 -5.53 2.92 3.03
C GLU A 115 -4.63 1.68 2.91
N GLN A 116 -3.79 1.62 1.87
CA GLN A 116 -2.89 0.49 1.68
C GLN A 116 -1.76 0.45 2.72
N MET A 117 -1.23 1.61 3.12
CA MET A 117 -0.28 1.69 4.23
C MET A 117 -0.90 1.19 5.54
N ILE A 118 -2.12 1.61 5.86
CA ILE A 118 -2.82 1.19 7.08
C ILE A 118 -3.08 -0.32 7.05
N LYS A 119 -3.57 -0.86 5.93
CA LYS A 119 -3.81 -2.30 5.76
C LYS A 119 -2.51 -3.10 5.90
N GLY A 120 -1.44 -2.65 5.25
CA GLY A 120 -0.12 -3.29 5.37
C GLY A 120 0.41 -3.30 6.80
N LEU A 121 0.27 -2.20 7.54
CA LEU A 121 0.67 -2.15 8.96
C LEU A 121 -0.21 -3.05 9.84
N GLN A 122 -1.52 -3.12 9.59
CA GLN A 122 -2.42 -4.01 10.32
C GLN A 122 -2.08 -5.48 10.09
N ASP A 123 -1.84 -5.87 8.84
CA ASP A 123 -1.47 -7.24 8.50
C ASP A 123 -0.08 -7.58 9.04
N TYR A 124 0.88 -6.65 9.01
CA TYR A 124 2.20 -6.81 9.66
C TYR A 124 2.03 -7.12 11.14
N ILE A 125 1.25 -6.32 11.87
CA ILE A 125 1.02 -6.53 13.31
C ILE A 125 0.42 -7.91 13.58
N ARG A 126 -0.55 -8.33 12.76
CA ARG A 126 -1.20 -9.64 12.89
C ARG A 126 -0.27 -10.81 12.58
N THR A 127 0.70 -10.62 11.69
CA THR A 127 1.65 -11.68 11.31
C THR A 127 2.86 -11.74 12.24
N GLU A 128 3.31 -10.60 12.77
CA GLU A 128 4.64 -10.47 13.39
C GLU A 128 4.61 -10.14 14.88
N CYS A 129 3.54 -9.52 15.37
CA CYS A 129 3.47 -9.00 16.74
C CYS A 129 2.45 -9.72 17.60
N LEU A 130 1.41 -10.28 16.99
CA LEU A 130 0.34 -11.02 17.64
C LEU A 130 0.47 -12.50 17.23
N PRO A 131 1.38 -13.27 17.84
CA PRO A 131 1.45 -14.71 17.60
C PRO A 131 0.13 -15.42 17.96
#